data_AF-A0A534PZ74-F1
#
_entry.id   AF-A0A534PZ74-F1
#
_cell.length_a   1.000
_cell.length_b   1.000
_cell.length_c   1.000
_cell.angle_alpha   90.00
_cell.angle_beta   90.00
_cell.angle_gamma   90.00
#
_symmetry.space_group_name_H-M   'P 1'
#
loop_
_entity.id
_entity.type
_entity.pdbx_description
1 polymer ?
#
loop_
_entity_poly.entity_id
_entity_poly.type
_entity_poly.pdbx_seq_one_letter_code
_entity_poly.pdbx_strand_id
1 'polypeptide(L)' 'MPKSLLLADDSVTIQKVVGISFANEDIQLTTVDNGRDAVAKARA' A
#
# COMPACT_ATOMS: atom_id res chain seq x y z
N MET A 1 6.36 -16.77 -1.65
CA MET A 1 6.23 -15.50 -2.39
C MET A 1 5.59 -14.53 -1.42
N PRO A 2 6.24 -13.38 -1.12
CA PRO A 2 5.65 -12.38 -0.26
C PRO A 2 4.29 -11.96 -0.80
N LYS A 3 3.33 -11.70 0.11
CA LYS A 3 2.02 -11.19 -0.28
C LYS A 3 2.18 -9.71 -0.64
N SER A 4 1.55 -9.26 -1.73
CA SER A 4 1.53 -7.85 -2.09
C SER A 4 0.33 -7.15 -1.45
N LEU A 5 0.54 -5.96 -0.88
CA LEU A 5 -0.51 -5.09 -0.36
C LEU A 5 -0.46 -3.74 -1.10
N LEU A 6 -1.57 -3.36 -1.74
CA LEU A 6 -1.76 -2.03 -2.31
C LEU A 6 -2.65 -1.21 -1.37
N LEU A 7 -2.10 -0.11 -0.83
CA LEU A 7 -2.83 0.84 0.00
C LEU A 7 -3.10 2.12 -0.79
N ALA A 8 -4.38 2.50 -0.89
CA ALA A 8 -4.80 3.76 -1.48
C ALA A 8 -5.34 4.69 -0.38
N ASP A 9 -4.54 5.67 0.02
CA ASP A 9 -4.87 6.60 1.10
C ASP A 9 -4.13 7.93 0.88
N ASP A 10 -4.84 9.05 0.92
CA ASP A 10 -4.28 10.39 0.69
C ASP A 10 -3.56 10.96 1.93
N SER A 11 -3.66 10.29 3.08
CA SER A 11 -2.93 10.64 4.29
C SER A 11 -1.58 9.95 4.36
N VAL A 12 -0.50 10.74 4.23
CA VAL A 12 0.88 10.27 4.43
C VAL A 12 1.08 9.64 5.81
N THR A 13 0.36 10.13 6.83
CA THR A 13 0.42 9.55 8.18
C THR A 13 -0.11 8.12 8.19
N ILE A 14 -1.24 7.86 7.54
CA ILE A 14 -1.81 6.51 7.47
C ILE A 14 -0.91 5.58 6.65
N GLN A 15 -0.37 6.03 5.52
CA GLN A 15 0.59 5.24 4.73
C GLN A 15 1.78 4.77 5.58
N LYS A 16 2.32 5.64 6.43
CA LYS A 16 3.42 5.30 7.34
C LYS A 16 2.99 4.34 8.45
N VAL A 17 1.83 4.57 9.06
CA VAL A 17 1.30 3.68 10.11
C VAL A 17 1.11 2.27 9.57
N VAL A 18 0.50 2.12 8.39
CA VAL A 18 0.34 0.82 7.74
C VAL A 18 1.69 0.19 7.40
N GLY A 19 2.64 0.98 6.90
CA GLY A 19 4.02 0.51 6.67
C GLY A 19 4.70 -0.05 7.92
N ILE A 20 4.53 0.61 9.06
CA ILE A 20 5.06 0.15 10.35
C ILE A 20 4.33 -1.13 10.81
N SER A 21 3.01 -1.20 10.65
CA SER A 21 2.21 -2.37 11.04
C SER A 21 2.65 -3.65 10.32
N PHE A 22 3.06 -3.54 9.06
CA PHE A 22 3.48 -4.68 8.23
C PHE A 22 5.00 -4.85 8.10
N ALA A 23 5.81 -4.05 8.80
CA ALA A 23 7.27 -4.03 8.62
C ALA A 23 7.96 -5.38 8.91
N ASN A 24 7.36 -6.22 9.75
CA ASN A 24 7.89 -7.54 10.14
C ASN A 24 7.15 -8.70 9.46
N GLU A 25 6.21 -8.41 8.56
CA GLU A 25 5.50 -9.42 7.78
C GLU A 25 6.17 -9.62 6.42
N ASP A 26 6.01 -10.80 5.81
CA ASP A 26 6.47 -11.08 4.44
C ASP A 26 5.52 -10.41 3.41
N ILE A 27 5.37 -9.09 3.53
CA ILE A 27 4.46 -8.27 2.74
C ILE A 27 5.21 -7.16 2.00
N GLN A 28 4.93 -7.05 0.71
CA GLN A 28 5.40 -5.96 -0.14
C GLN A 28 4.32 -4.88 -0.20
N LEU A 29 4.49 -3.79 0.56
CA LEU A 29 3.55 -2.66 0.59
C LEU A 29 3.83 -1.67 -0.55
N THR A 30 2.81 -1.38 -1.35
CA THR A 30 2.80 -0.28 -2.32
C THR A 30 1.73 0.72 -1.91
N THR A 31 2.06 2.01 -1.82
CA THR A 31 1.09 3.06 -1.53
C THR A 31 0.80 3.93 -2.74
N VAL A 32 -0.40 4.50 -2.79
CA VAL A 32 -0.83 5.56 -3.71
C VAL A 32 -1.74 6.52 -2.95
N ASP A 33 -1.80 7.78 -3.39
CA ASP A 33 -2.59 8.84 -2.74
C ASP A 33 -3.94 9.11 -3.41
N ASN A 34 -4.27 8.38 -4.49
CA ASN A 34 -5.49 8.61 -5.25
C ASN A 34 -6.06 7.31 -5.84
N GLY A 35 -7.38 7.32 -6.06
CA GLY A 35 -8.11 6.16 -6.55
C GLY A 35 -7.82 5.78 -8.00
N ARG A 36 -7.40 6.73 -8.85
CA ARG A 36 -7.07 6.44 -10.26
C ARG A 36 -5.84 5.54 -10.33
N ASP A 37 -4.79 5.91 -9.59
CA ASP A 37 -3.57 5.13 -9.54
C ASP A 37 -3.79 3.78 -8.85
N ALA A 38 -4.66 3.74 -7.83
CA ALA A 38 -5.03 2.49 -7.17
C ALA A 38 -5.65 1.49 -8.16
N VAL A 39 -6.62 1.94 -8.95
CA VAL A 39 -7.28 1.10 -9.96
C VAL A 39 -6.30 0.69 -11.07
N ALA A 40 -5.43 1.60 -11.50
CA ALA A 40 -4.41 1.30 -12.50
C ALA A 40 -3.44 0.22 -12.02
N LYS A 41 -2.92 0.34 -10.79
CA LYS A 41 -1.98 -0.63 -10.19
C LYS A 41 -2.64 -1.97 -9.88
N ALA A 42 -3.89 -1.99 -9.44
CA ALA A 42 -4.59 -3.23 -9.10
C ALA A 42 -4.93 -4.10 -10.32
N ARG A 43 -4.94 -3.51 -11.52
CA ARG A 43 -5.25 -4.22 -12.78
C ARG A 43 -4.01 -4.67 -13.56
N ALA A 44 -2.83 -4.21 -13.17
CA ALA A 44 -1.54 -4.57 -13.78
C ALA A 44 -1.08 -5.96 -13.30
#